data_AF-A0A536CDZ0-F1
#
_entry.id   AF-A0A536CDZ0-F1
#
_cell.length_a   1.000
_cell.length_b   1.000
_cell.length_c   1.000
_cell.angle_alpha   90.00
_cell.angle_beta   90.00
_cell.angle_gamma   90.00
#
_symmetry.space_group_name_H-M   'P 1'
#
loop_
_entity.id
_entity.type
_entity.pdbx_description
1 polymer ?
#
loop_
_entity_poly.entity_id
_entity_poly.type
_entity_poly.pdbx_seq_one_letter_code
_entity_poly.pdbx_strand_id
1 'polypeptide(L)'
;MVVRTPRTTSGVSRRSFMRLVGFAAGGGLLAACSPSAPAAPPAAPTTAAGAKPTSAPPAPAQAAPTSAAAAPTKFSEAPVLAQMVQAGKLPPVEQRLPASPQVVQPVQGVGQYGGTWRLAWTGPADFHAYGRENYDPMLRWPRDPKDAIQPGLAEKWEFNADGSALTLTLRKGLKWSDGQPFTTDDILFWWNDIALDTNLYPAPPPEWVINGKPMTVEASSPEVITLKFGAPNGMALRMLAFHGNQWPLNFERFGFYAPKHYLTRFHPKYNNGANDYKVFTDKADDLTPGRPVMTAWHVTSWAAGDRQLIADRNPYYWRVDPQGNQLPYIDQLRLDLVENSEAVNLKAVNGELDMQFRRIDIAKYSLLQENKQKGNYRVLRWDDANGSPVSFFVNQTFPAPDLRRVFQDLR
;
A
#
# COMPACT_ATOMS: atom_id res chain seq x y z
N MET A 1 -1.94 -17.13 -3.93
CA MET A 1 -2.90 -16.14 -4.47
C MET A 1 -3.69 -16.78 -5.61
N VAL A 2 -4.99 -16.51 -5.71
CA VAL A 2 -5.81 -16.84 -6.90
C VAL A 2 -6.07 -15.59 -7.73
N VAL A 3 -6.10 -15.72 -9.05
CA VAL A 3 -6.44 -14.63 -9.98
C VAL A 3 -7.30 -15.19 -11.10
N ARG A 4 -8.51 -14.66 -11.31
CA ARG A 4 -9.39 -15.01 -12.42
C ARG A 4 -8.69 -14.75 -13.75
N THR A 5 -8.81 -15.71 -14.65
CA THR A 5 -8.25 -15.58 -16.01
C THR A 5 -9.18 -14.70 -16.83
N PRO A 6 -8.67 -13.65 -17.50
CA PRO A 6 -9.47 -12.87 -18.43
C PRO A 6 -10.13 -13.79 -19.45
N ARG A 7 -11.44 -13.67 -19.66
CA ARG A 7 -12.07 -14.34 -20.80
C ARG A 7 -11.56 -13.63 -22.05
N THR A 8 -10.57 -14.20 -22.70
CA THR A 8 -10.19 -13.77 -24.04
C THR A 8 -11.40 -14.01 -24.94
N THR A 9 -12.05 -12.95 -25.40
CA THR A 9 -12.95 -12.97 -26.57
C THR A 9 -12.12 -13.20 -27.84
N SER A 10 -11.38 -14.31 -27.87
CA SER A 10 -10.70 -14.77 -29.07
C SER A 10 -11.00 -16.25 -29.22
N GLY A 11 -12.17 -16.55 -29.79
CA GLY A 11 -12.43 -17.85 -30.38
C GLY A 11 -11.47 -18.05 -31.54
N VAL A 12 -10.27 -18.54 -31.27
CA VAL A 12 -9.38 -19.05 -32.32
C VAL A 12 -9.99 -20.37 -32.76
N SER A 13 -10.70 -20.36 -33.89
CA SER A 13 -11.26 -21.58 -34.47
C SER A 13 -10.12 -22.57 -34.78
N ARG A 14 -10.41 -23.88 -34.70
CA ARG A 14 -9.47 -24.97 -35.05
C ARG A 14 -8.77 -24.78 -36.41
N ARG A 15 -9.35 -24.00 -37.34
CA ARG A 15 -8.74 -23.67 -38.63
C ARG A 15 -7.54 -22.71 -38.55
N SER A 16 -7.46 -21.87 -37.53
CA SER A 16 -6.37 -20.91 -37.38
C SER A 16 -5.11 -21.53 -36.75
N PHE A 17 -5.26 -22.60 -35.95
CA PHE A 17 -4.14 -23.32 -35.32
C PHE A 17 -3.32 -24.12 -36.34
N MET A 18 -3.95 -24.67 -37.39
CA MET A 18 -3.22 -25.41 -38.43
C MET A 18 -2.41 -24.53 -39.39
N ARG A 19 -2.58 -23.21 -39.37
CA ARG A 19 -1.78 -22.29 -40.20
C ARG A 19 -0.46 -21.86 -39.55
N LEU A 20 -0.23 -22.17 -38.26
CA LEU A 20 0.97 -21.73 -37.53
C LEU A 20 2.06 -22.80 -37.36
N VAL A 21 1.87 -24.02 -37.87
CA VAL A 21 2.81 -25.15 -37.67
C VAL A 21 3.77 -25.36 -38.86
N GLY A 22 3.61 -24.65 -39.97
CA GLY A 22 4.57 -24.71 -41.08
C GLY A 22 5.55 -23.55 -41.03
N PHE A 23 6.74 -23.74 -40.44
CA PHE A 23 8.04 -23.11 -40.77
C PHE A 23 8.93 -23.03 -39.51
N ALA A 24 9.69 -24.10 -39.25
CA ALA A 24 11.03 -24.02 -38.65
C ALA A 24 11.66 -25.42 -38.63
N ALA A 25 12.32 -25.81 -39.73
CA ALA A 25 13.27 -26.90 -39.74
C ALA A 25 14.47 -26.49 -40.61
N GLY A 26 15.67 -26.56 -40.04
CA GLY A 26 16.93 -26.65 -40.78
C GLY A 26 17.92 -25.49 -40.56
N GLY A 27 19.08 -25.83 -39.99
CA GLY A 27 20.30 -25.03 -40.06
C GLY A 27 21.12 -25.06 -38.78
N GLY A 28 22.02 -26.03 -38.65
CA GLY A 28 22.88 -26.20 -37.46
C GLY A 28 24.32 -25.67 -37.60
N LEU A 29 25.04 -25.94 -36.50
CA LEU A 29 26.50 -26.15 -36.33
C LEU A 29 27.41 -24.98 -35.91
N LEU A 30 28.00 -25.22 -34.71
CA LEU A 30 29.41 -25.10 -34.29
C LEU A 30 30.05 -23.72 -34.06
N ALA A 31 30.42 -23.47 -32.79
CA ALA A 31 31.77 -23.03 -32.42
C ALA A 31 32.05 -23.39 -30.95
N ALA A 32 33.24 -23.92 -30.69
CA ALA A 32 33.69 -24.54 -29.46
C ALA A 32 34.66 -23.65 -28.67
N CYS A 33 34.71 -23.92 -27.35
CA CYS A 33 35.83 -23.83 -26.41
C CYS A 33 36.57 -22.50 -26.17
N SER A 34 36.56 -22.06 -24.90
CA SER A 34 37.72 -21.50 -24.21
C SER A 34 37.70 -21.89 -22.71
N PRO A 35 38.85 -22.11 -22.06
CA PRO A 35 38.91 -22.77 -20.75
C PRO A 35 38.80 -21.77 -19.58
N SER A 36 38.20 -22.25 -18.48
CA SER A 36 38.13 -21.57 -17.19
C SER A 36 39.43 -21.69 -16.40
N ALA A 37 39.87 -20.58 -15.78
CA ALA A 37 40.99 -20.57 -14.83
C ALA A 37 40.54 -21.06 -13.43
N PRO A 38 41.44 -21.67 -12.63
CA PRO A 38 41.07 -22.26 -11.34
C PRO A 38 40.93 -21.23 -10.22
N ALA A 39 39.93 -21.46 -9.35
CA ALA A 39 39.67 -20.67 -8.15
C ALA A 39 40.71 -20.97 -7.05
N ALA A 40 41.18 -19.92 -6.37
CA ALA A 40 42.03 -20.03 -5.19
C ALA A 40 41.20 -20.36 -3.93
N PRO A 41 41.75 -21.10 -2.95
CA PRO A 41 41.03 -21.52 -1.74
C PRO A 41 40.82 -20.35 -0.75
N PRO A 42 39.76 -20.39 0.08
CA PRO A 42 39.48 -19.33 1.05
C PRO A 42 40.45 -19.38 2.24
N ALA A 43 40.96 -18.20 2.62
CA ALA A 43 41.75 -18.03 3.85
C ALA A 43 40.85 -18.06 5.09
N ALA A 44 41.36 -18.66 6.18
CA ALA A 44 40.70 -18.79 7.47
C ALA A 44 40.48 -17.42 8.17
N PRO A 45 39.44 -17.28 9.02
CA PRO A 45 39.11 -16.01 9.64
C PRO A 45 40.05 -15.70 10.83
N THR A 46 40.79 -14.60 10.73
CA THR A 46 41.47 -13.97 11.88
C THR A 46 40.49 -13.10 12.66
N THR A 47 40.42 -13.34 13.96
CA THR A 47 39.70 -12.56 14.97
C THR A 47 40.28 -11.15 15.09
N ALA A 48 39.48 -10.12 14.80
CA ALA A 48 39.83 -8.73 15.03
C ALA A 48 39.24 -8.25 16.37
N ALA A 49 40.13 -7.83 17.27
CA ALA A 49 39.83 -7.19 18.55
C ALA A 49 39.18 -5.81 18.37
N GLY A 50 38.45 -5.39 19.41
CA GLY A 50 37.51 -4.27 19.40
C GLY A 50 38.02 -2.93 18.88
N ALA A 51 37.25 -2.34 17.96
CA ALA A 51 37.36 -0.95 17.56
C ALA A 51 36.36 -0.09 18.36
N LYS A 52 36.85 1.00 18.95
CA LYS A 52 36.02 2.09 19.51
C LYS A 52 35.10 2.68 18.42
N PRO A 53 33.90 3.19 18.76
CA PRO A 53 33.00 3.78 17.79
C PRO A 53 33.58 5.08 17.24
N THR A 54 34.17 5.02 16.04
CA THR A 54 34.37 6.18 15.18
C THR A 54 33.01 6.66 14.68
N SER A 55 32.72 7.95 14.86
CA SER A 55 31.53 8.62 14.33
C SER A 55 31.43 8.37 12.83
N ALA A 56 30.35 7.72 12.40
CA ALA A 56 30.05 7.54 10.99
C ALA A 56 29.95 8.93 10.30
N PRO A 57 30.48 9.10 9.08
CA PRO A 57 30.24 10.30 8.29
C PRO A 57 28.72 10.53 8.14
N PRO A 58 28.25 11.79 8.09
CA PRO A 58 26.83 12.05 7.84
C PRO A 58 26.41 11.34 6.56
N ALA A 59 25.35 10.53 6.67
CA ALA A 59 24.79 9.83 5.52
C ALA A 59 24.40 10.89 4.46
N PRO A 60 24.74 10.67 3.17
CA PRO A 60 24.36 11.61 2.12
C PRO A 60 22.84 11.78 2.12
N ALA A 61 22.38 13.02 1.98
CA ALA A 61 20.97 13.37 1.93
C ALA A 61 20.27 12.51 0.86
N GLN A 62 19.41 11.58 1.29
CA GLN A 62 18.60 10.77 0.39
C GLN A 62 17.47 11.63 -0.18
N ALA A 63 17.76 12.37 -1.26
CA ALA A 63 16.76 13.04 -2.06
C ALA A 63 15.94 12.03 -2.88
N ALA A 64 14.72 12.41 -3.27
CA ALA A 64 13.83 11.58 -4.06
C ALA A 64 14.47 11.13 -5.40
N PRO A 65 14.27 9.87 -5.83
CA PRO A 65 14.79 9.39 -7.10
C PRO A 65 14.18 10.16 -8.29
N THR A 66 15.03 10.62 -9.20
CA THR A 66 14.65 11.38 -10.40
C THR A 66 14.31 10.42 -11.55
N SER A 67 13.21 9.69 -11.45
CA SER A 67 12.71 8.86 -12.57
C SER A 67 11.19 8.97 -12.66
N ALA A 68 10.71 10.17 -12.99
CA ALA A 68 9.35 10.31 -13.48
C ALA A 68 9.35 9.94 -14.97
N ALA A 69 8.60 8.89 -15.34
CA ALA A 69 8.17 8.73 -16.72
C ALA A 69 7.51 10.05 -17.17
N ALA A 70 7.71 10.46 -18.42
CA ALA A 70 7.15 11.71 -18.93
C ALA A 70 5.65 11.76 -18.63
N ALA A 71 5.21 12.85 -17.99
CA ALA A 71 3.82 13.00 -17.59
C ALA A 71 2.93 13.05 -18.85
N PRO A 72 1.83 12.29 -18.90
CA PRO A 72 0.92 12.35 -20.04
C PRO A 72 0.30 13.74 -20.14
N THR A 73 0.19 14.25 -21.36
CA THR A 73 -0.37 15.60 -21.63
C THR A 73 -1.87 15.57 -21.95
N LYS A 74 -2.46 14.38 -22.08
CA LYS A 74 -3.89 14.15 -22.27
C LYS A 74 -4.34 13.13 -21.25
N PHE A 75 -5.55 13.33 -20.74
CA PHE A 75 -6.12 12.44 -19.75
C PHE A 75 -7.40 11.79 -20.26
N SER A 76 -7.73 10.63 -19.72
CA SER A 76 -8.95 9.90 -20.01
C SER A 76 -9.52 9.32 -18.72
N GLU A 77 -10.82 9.20 -18.64
CA GLU A 77 -11.54 8.73 -17.47
C GLU A 77 -12.38 7.49 -17.80
N ALA A 78 -12.81 6.77 -16.77
CA ALA A 78 -13.68 5.63 -16.97
C ALA A 78 -15.07 6.04 -17.51
N PRO A 79 -15.74 5.17 -18.28
CA PRO A 79 -17.05 5.48 -18.86
C PRO A 79 -18.09 5.94 -17.84
N VAL A 80 -18.10 5.35 -16.63
CA VAL A 80 -19.01 5.77 -15.55
C VAL A 80 -18.78 7.21 -15.09
N LEU A 81 -17.52 7.67 -15.06
CA LEU A 81 -17.18 9.05 -14.70
C LEU A 81 -17.51 10.01 -15.84
N ALA A 82 -17.20 9.62 -17.09
CA ALA A 82 -17.56 10.41 -18.27
C ALA A 82 -19.07 10.69 -18.35
N GLN A 83 -19.92 9.72 -17.99
CA GLN A 83 -21.36 9.93 -17.88
C GLN A 83 -21.74 10.96 -16.80
N MET A 84 -21.05 10.97 -15.66
CA MET A 84 -21.27 11.97 -14.61
C MET A 84 -20.83 13.37 -15.04
N VAL A 85 -19.73 13.47 -15.80
CA VAL A 85 -19.25 14.74 -16.38
C VAL A 85 -20.26 15.26 -17.40
N GLN A 86 -20.74 14.42 -18.32
CA GLN A 86 -21.78 14.77 -19.28
C GLN A 86 -23.09 15.22 -18.61
N ALA A 87 -23.42 14.62 -17.47
CA ALA A 87 -24.58 14.99 -16.66
C ALA A 87 -24.35 16.24 -15.78
N GLY A 88 -23.18 16.87 -15.82
CA GLY A 88 -22.85 18.04 -15.00
C GLY A 88 -22.69 17.74 -13.49
N LYS A 89 -22.56 16.47 -13.11
CA LYS A 89 -22.43 16.01 -11.72
C LYS A 89 -20.98 15.86 -11.26
N LEU A 90 -20.03 15.94 -12.18
CA LEU A 90 -18.61 15.79 -11.90
C LEU A 90 -17.79 16.74 -12.80
N PRO A 91 -16.75 17.40 -12.29
CA PRO A 91 -15.83 18.17 -13.14
C PRO A 91 -15.08 17.26 -14.14
N PRO A 92 -14.61 17.78 -15.29
CA PRO A 92 -13.78 17.03 -16.22
C PRO A 92 -12.47 16.57 -15.56
N VAL A 93 -11.87 15.51 -16.09
CA VAL A 93 -10.71 14.83 -15.48
C VAL A 93 -9.52 15.75 -15.22
N GLU A 94 -9.29 16.74 -16.08
CA GLU A 94 -8.21 17.73 -15.97
C GLU A 94 -8.37 18.63 -14.74
N GLN A 95 -9.60 18.88 -14.29
CA GLN A 95 -9.87 19.68 -13.09
C GLN A 95 -9.81 18.83 -11.81
N ARG A 96 -9.98 17.52 -11.93
CA ARG A 96 -9.97 16.58 -10.81
C ARG A 96 -8.54 16.22 -10.42
N LEU A 97 -7.71 15.85 -11.40
CA LEU A 97 -6.32 15.46 -11.20
C LEU A 97 -5.45 16.59 -10.60
N PRO A 98 -4.39 16.24 -9.85
CA PRO A 98 -3.36 17.21 -9.47
C PRO A 98 -2.53 17.63 -10.69
N ALA A 99 -1.77 18.72 -10.56
CA ALA A 99 -0.90 19.22 -11.63
C ALA A 99 0.19 18.21 -12.05
N SER A 100 0.65 17.39 -11.10
CA SER A 100 1.65 16.33 -11.29
C SER A 100 1.06 15.00 -10.78
N PRO A 101 0.21 14.32 -11.58
CA PRO A 101 -0.34 13.04 -11.17
C PRO A 101 0.74 11.96 -11.15
N GLN A 102 0.62 10.97 -10.27
CA GLN A 102 1.58 9.87 -10.27
C GLN A 102 1.31 8.94 -11.44
N VAL A 103 2.32 8.77 -12.30
CA VAL A 103 2.29 7.79 -13.39
C VAL A 103 2.65 6.41 -12.83
N VAL A 104 1.71 5.47 -12.93
CA VAL A 104 1.86 4.09 -12.46
C VAL A 104 2.17 3.19 -13.65
N GLN A 105 3.33 2.53 -13.62
CA GLN A 105 3.70 1.57 -14.67
C GLN A 105 2.89 0.27 -14.53
N PRO A 106 2.07 -0.08 -15.55
CA PRO A 106 1.30 -1.31 -15.51
C PRO A 106 2.21 -2.54 -15.48
N VAL A 107 1.75 -3.63 -14.85
CA VAL A 107 2.55 -4.86 -14.71
C VAL A 107 2.66 -5.63 -16.03
N GLN A 108 1.58 -5.68 -16.81
CA GLN A 108 1.49 -6.48 -18.04
C GLN A 108 1.20 -5.63 -19.29
N GLY A 109 0.61 -4.45 -19.10
CA GLY A 109 0.18 -3.56 -20.16
C GLY A 109 -0.93 -2.64 -19.67
N VAL A 110 -1.27 -1.63 -20.48
CA VAL A 110 -2.37 -0.71 -20.19
C VAL A 110 -3.68 -1.48 -20.03
N GLY A 111 -4.39 -1.21 -18.94
CA GLY A 111 -5.64 -1.88 -18.58
C GLY A 111 -6.85 -1.34 -19.32
N GLN A 112 -8.00 -1.95 -19.03
CA GLN A 112 -9.31 -1.54 -19.55
C GLN A 112 -10.20 -1.17 -18.37
N TYR A 113 -10.97 -0.10 -18.53
CA TYR A 113 -11.92 0.31 -17.50
C TYR A 113 -13.07 -0.67 -17.35
N GLY A 114 -13.56 -0.80 -16.12
CA GLY A 114 -14.82 -1.46 -15.85
C GLY A 114 -14.73 -2.58 -14.83
N GLY A 115 -15.91 -3.05 -14.44
CA GLY A 115 -16.10 -4.28 -13.69
C GLY A 115 -15.95 -4.14 -12.18
N THR A 116 -16.25 -5.25 -11.51
CA THR A 116 -16.19 -5.39 -10.05
C THR A 116 -15.12 -6.40 -9.70
N TRP A 117 -14.21 -6.04 -8.80
CA TRP A 117 -13.30 -6.97 -8.15
C TRP A 117 -13.99 -7.58 -6.93
N ARG A 118 -14.32 -8.87 -7.04
CA ARG A 118 -14.92 -9.65 -5.95
C ARG A 118 -13.85 -10.29 -5.08
N LEU A 119 -13.96 -10.00 -3.80
CA LEU A 119 -13.15 -10.52 -2.71
C LEU A 119 -14.06 -11.15 -1.65
N ALA A 120 -13.47 -11.85 -0.69
CA ALA A 120 -14.13 -12.29 0.54
C ALA A 120 -13.29 -11.94 1.76
N TRP A 121 -13.97 -11.68 2.88
CA TRP A 121 -13.36 -11.28 4.15
C TRP A 121 -14.16 -11.81 5.33
N THR A 122 -13.57 -11.80 6.53
CA THR A 122 -14.24 -12.28 7.76
C THR A 122 -14.79 -11.13 8.61
N GLY A 123 -15.13 -10.00 7.99
CA GLY A 123 -15.74 -8.82 8.63
C GLY A 123 -14.75 -7.78 9.14
N PRO A 124 -15.21 -6.78 9.92
CA PRO A 124 -14.41 -5.60 10.29
C PRO A 124 -13.10 -5.89 11.05
N ALA A 125 -13.04 -6.99 11.80
CA ALA A 125 -11.81 -7.45 12.44
C ALA A 125 -10.74 -7.91 11.42
N ASP A 126 -11.16 -8.21 10.19
CA ASP A 126 -10.30 -8.53 9.05
C ASP A 126 -9.89 -7.29 8.26
N PHE A 127 -9.60 -6.19 8.95
CA PHE A 127 -9.39 -4.85 8.37
C PHE A 127 -8.35 -4.80 7.24
N HIS A 128 -7.34 -5.67 7.24
CA HIS A 128 -6.37 -5.80 6.15
C HIS A 128 -6.96 -6.29 4.82
N ALA A 129 -8.11 -6.96 4.82
CA ALA A 129 -8.78 -7.41 3.59
C ALA A 129 -9.23 -6.25 2.71
N TYR A 130 -9.54 -5.11 3.32
CA TYR A 130 -9.81 -3.86 2.62
C TYR A 130 -8.57 -2.94 2.61
N GLY A 131 -7.98 -2.72 3.80
CA GLY A 131 -6.96 -1.69 4.00
C GLY A 131 -5.63 -1.94 3.29
N ARG A 132 -5.29 -3.18 2.90
CA ARG A 132 -4.07 -3.46 2.10
C ARG A 132 -4.30 -3.39 0.59
N GLU A 133 -5.53 -3.59 0.15
CA GLU A 133 -5.90 -3.48 -1.28
C GLU A 133 -6.22 -2.03 -1.68
N ASN A 134 -6.55 -1.18 -0.69
CA ASN A 134 -6.92 0.22 -0.87
C ASN A 134 -6.11 1.13 0.06
N TYR A 135 -4.89 1.48 -0.37
CA TYR A 135 -3.86 2.08 0.48
C TYR A 135 -3.04 3.14 -0.25
N ASP A 136 -2.94 4.35 0.32
CA ASP A 136 -2.24 5.48 -0.29
C ASP A 136 -1.36 6.29 0.68
N PRO A 137 -0.09 5.89 0.87
CA PRO A 137 0.84 6.60 1.76
C PRO A 137 1.45 7.89 1.22
N MET A 138 2.08 8.66 2.12
CA MET A 138 2.82 9.88 1.77
C MET A 138 3.96 9.58 0.80
N LEU A 139 4.75 8.56 1.11
CA LEU A 139 5.76 7.97 0.24
C LEU A 139 5.36 6.54 -0.08
N ARG A 140 6.08 5.81 -0.92
CA ARG A 140 5.69 4.44 -1.30
C ARG A 140 6.86 3.47 -1.21
N TRP A 141 6.54 2.24 -0.84
CA TRP A 141 7.44 1.14 -1.08
C TRP A 141 7.67 0.99 -2.59
N PRO A 142 8.92 0.82 -3.04
CA PRO A 142 9.19 0.43 -4.41
C PRO A 142 8.63 -0.97 -4.68
N ARG A 143 8.47 -1.28 -5.97
CA ARG A 143 8.09 -2.63 -6.39
C ARG A 143 9.22 -3.62 -6.16
N ASP A 144 10.45 -3.27 -6.55
CA ASP A 144 11.64 -4.04 -6.16
C ASP A 144 12.12 -3.51 -4.80
N PRO A 145 12.18 -4.35 -3.75
CA PRO A 145 12.63 -3.92 -2.42
C PRO A 145 14.09 -3.43 -2.38
N LYS A 146 14.88 -3.63 -3.45
CA LYS A 146 16.23 -3.07 -3.59
C LYS A 146 16.24 -1.63 -4.06
N ASP A 147 15.16 -1.15 -4.67
CA ASP A 147 15.06 0.23 -5.12
C ASP A 147 14.87 1.18 -3.92
N ALA A 148 15.07 2.47 -4.17
CA ALA A 148 14.78 3.49 -3.18
C ALA A 148 13.26 3.64 -2.93
N ILE A 149 12.91 4.21 -1.77
CA ILE A 149 11.56 4.70 -1.49
C ILE A 149 11.09 5.60 -2.63
N GLN A 150 9.83 5.45 -3.01
CA GLN A 150 9.24 6.11 -4.18
C GLN A 150 8.29 7.24 -3.76
N PRO A 151 8.08 8.25 -4.63
CA PRO A 151 7.06 9.27 -4.41
C PRO A 151 5.65 8.69 -4.20
N GLY A 152 4.89 9.29 -3.29
CA GLY A 152 3.48 8.98 -3.02
C GLY A 152 2.63 10.23 -3.20
N LEU A 153 1.79 10.54 -2.21
CA LEU A 153 1.08 11.83 -2.11
C LEU A 153 2.07 13.01 -2.03
N ALA A 154 3.21 12.80 -1.38
CA ALA A 154 4.38 13.66 -1.51
C ALA A 154 5.17 13.29 -2.77
N GLU A 155 5.41 14.26 -3.64
CA GLU A 155 6.21 14.07 -4.85
C GLU A 155 7.72 14.26 -4.64
N LYS A 156 8.09 15.06 -3.64
CA LYS A 156 9.47 15.32 -3.26
C LYS A 156 9.64 15.27 -1.74
N TRP A 157 10.82 14.88 -1.28
CA TRP A 157 11.26 15.05 0.10
C TRP A 157 12.74 15.42 0.16
N GLU A 158 13.13 16.03 1.27
CA GLU A 158 14.51 16.48 1.52
C GLU A 158 14.79 16.52 3.02
N PHE A 159 15.89 15.91 3.44
CA PHE A 159 16.39 16.08 4.81
C PHE A 159 17.26 17.34 4.90
N ASN A 160 17.22 18.01 6.04
CA ASN A 160 18.24 19.01 6.37
C ASN A 160 19.62 18.35 6.58
N ALA A 161 20.67 19.16 6.69
CA ALA A 161 22.06 18.68 6.72
C ALA A 161 22.38 17.67 7.84
N ASP A 162 21.71 17.76 9.00
CA ASP A 162 21.93 16.84 10.12
C ASP A 162 20.91 15.67 10.17
N GLY A 163 19.89 15.66 9.29
CA GLY A 163 18.86 14.63 9.24
C GLY A 163 17.79 14.71 10.34
N SER A 164 17.77 15.78 11.15
CA SER A 164 16.77 16.01 12.20
C SER A 164 15.48 16.65 11.70
N ALA A 165 15.45 17.12 10.45
CA ALA A 165 14.24 17.63 9.81
C ALA A 165 14.06 17.04 8.41
N LEU A 166 12.82 16.66 8.09
CA LEU A 166 12.40 16.14 6.79
C LEU A 166 11.30 17.03 6.22
N THR A 167 11.58 17.72 5.12
CA THR A 167 10.59 18.50 4.37
C THR A 167 9.98 17.64 3.27
N LEU A 168 8.65 17.59 3.22
CA LEU A 168 7.86 16.94 2.18
C LEU A 168 7.18 18.00 1.31
N THR A 169 7.15 17.77 0.00
CA THR A 169 6.37 18.55 -0.96
C THR A 169 5.26 17.66 -1.52
N LEU A 170 4.02 18.01 -1.20
CA LEU A 170 2.81 17.37 -1.71
C LEU A 170 2.60 17.74 -3.19
N ARG A 171 1.93 16.86 -3.92
CA ARG A 171 1.48 17.16 -5.29
C ARG A 171 0.48 18.31 -5.25
N LYS A 172 0.73 19.35 -6.06
CA LYS A 172 -0.18 20.51 -6.14
C LYS A 172 -1.55 20.11 -6.70
N GLY A 173 -2.61 20.49 -5.99
CA GLY A 173 -4.00 20.31 -6.45
C GLY A 173 -4.64 18.96 -6.14
N LEU A 174 -4.05 18.18 -5.22
CA LEU A 174 -4.68 16.98 -4.67
C LEU A 174 -6.07 17.29 -4.07
N LYS A 175 -6.99 16.34 -4.21
CA LYS A 175 -8.35 16.44 -3.70
C LYS A 175 -8.76 15.11 -3.06
N TRP A 176 -9.51 15.21 -1.98
CA TRP A 176 -10.26 14.11 -1.38
C TRP A 176 -11.34 13.60 -2.35
N SER A 177 -11.88 12.41 -2.09
CA SER A 177 -12.90 11.79 -2.94
C SER A 177 -14.22 12.56 -3.06
N ASP A 178 -14.46 13.54 -2.18
CA ASP A 178 -15.58 14.47 -2.24
C ASP A 178 -15.25 15.78 -2.97
N GLY A 179 -14.04 15.90 -3.52
CA GLY A 179 -13.56 17.06 -4.27
C GLY A 179 -12.95 18.17 -3.41
N GLN A 180 -12.95 18.05 -2.08
CA GLN A 180 -12.31 19.03 -1.22
C GLN A 180 -10.78 18.98 -1.35
N PRO A 181 -10.06 20.11 -1.24
CA PRO A 181 -8.60 20.11 -1.34
C PRO A 181 -7.96 19.24 -0.25
N PHE A 182 -6.96 18.44 -0.63
CA PHE A 182 -6.06 17.77 0.31
C PHE A 182 -4.82 18.64 0.53
N THR A 183 -4.53 19.02 1.77
CA THR A 183 -3.45 19.96 2.09
C THR A 183 -2.69 19.57 3.35
N THR A 184 -1.63 20.32 3.68
CA THR A 184 -0.89 20.16 4.95
C THR A 184 -1.77 20.28 6.20
N ASP A 185 -2.93 20.94 6.11
CA ASP A 185 -3.90 21.02 7.20
C ASP A 185 -4.45 19.65 7.62
N ASP A 186 -4.59 18.71 6.68
CA ASP A 186 -5.06 17.35 6.95
C ASP A 186 -4.01 16.52 7.72
N ILE A 187 -2.74 16.82 7.49
CA ILE A 187 -1.60 16.21 8.21
C ILE A 187 -1.46 16.85 9.60
N LEU A 188 -1.55 18.18 9.69
CA LEU A 188 -1.53 18.89 10.98
C LEU A 188 -2.71 18.49 11.87
N PHE A 189 -3.90 18.32 11.31
CA PHE A 189 -5.06 17.83 12.02
C PHE A 189 -4.83 16.41 12.55
N TRP A 190 -4.31 15.51 11.71
CA TRP A 190 -3.94 14.16 12.16
C TRP A 190 -2.90 14.21 13.29
N TRP A 191 -1.84 15.01 13.15
CA TRP A 191 -0.80 15.03 14.18
C TRP A 191 -1.30 15.62 15.50
N ASN A 192 -1.89 16.82 15.45
CA ASN A 192 -2.20 17.60 16.65
C ASN A 192 -3.48 17.16 17.36
N ASP A 193 -4.51 16.77 16.60
CA ASP A 193 -5.85 16.50 17.13
C ASP A 193 -6.19 15.02 17.15
N ILE A 194 -5.37 14.16 16.53
CA ILE A 194 -5.58 12.71 16.54
C ILE A 194 -4.43 12.00 17.23
N ALA A 195 -3.21 12.12 16.71
CA ALA A 195 -2.06 11.34 17.18
C ALA A 195 -1.57 11.78 18.57
N LEU A 196 -1.68 13.08 18.89
CA LEU A 196 -1.30 13.64 20.19
C LEU A 196 -2.46 13.74 21.18
N ASP A 197 -3.70 13.45 20.77
CA ASP A 197 -4.86 13.51 21.68
C ASP A 197 -4.89 12.28 22.58
N THR A 198 -4.73 12.49 23.89
CA THR A 198 -4.68 11.40 24.88
C THR A 198 -5.99 10.64 25.07
N ASN A 199 -7.12 11.19 24.60
CA ASN A 199 -8.39 10.48 24.58
C ASN A 199 -8.47 9.45 23.46
N LEU A 200 -7.68 9.65 22.40
CA LEU A 200 -7.59 8.75 21.27
C LEU A 200 -6.39 7.82 21.41
N TYR A 201 -5.22 8.34 21.79
CA TYR A 201 -3.98 7.59 21.94
C TYR A 201 -3.43 7.69 23.37
N PRO A 202 -3.12 6.57 24.05
CA PRO A 202 -2.53 6.64 25.40
C PRO A 202 -1.19 7.39 25.45
N ALA A 203 -0.44 7.39 24.35
CA ALA A 203 0.82 8.10 24.17
C ALA A 203 1.03 8.41 22.67
N PRO A 204 1.89 9.40 22.33
CA PRO A 204 2.26 9.67 20.95
C PRO A 204 2.79 8.41 20.25
N PRO A 205 2.54 8.21 18.94
CA PRO A 205 2.96 7.01 18.27
C PRO A 205 4.51 6.87 18.31
N PRO A 206 5.04 5.73 18.79
CA PRO A 206 6.45 5.59 19.16
C PRO A 206 7.40 5.77 17.98
N GLU A 207 6.98 5.44 16.76
CA GLU A 207 7.75 5.64 15.53
C GLU A 207 8.05 7.12 15.22
N TRP A 208 7.28 8.05 15.81
CA TRP A 208 7.47 9.49 15.70
C TRP A 208 8.06 10.12 16.97
N VAL A 209 8.52 9.31 17.93
CA VAL A 209 9.16 9.77 19.17
C VAL A 209 10.65 9.43 19.12
N ILE A 210 11.49 10.45 18.99
CA ILE A 210 12.95 10.29 18.87
C ILE A 210 13.61 10.94 20.08
N ASN A 211 14.45 10.19 20.80
CA ASN A 211 15.07 10.61 22.07
C ASN A 211 14.06 11.14 23.10
N GLY A 212 12.91 10.47 23.21
CA GLY A 212 11.82 10.85 24.12
C GLY A 212 11.09 12.13 23.74
N LYS A 213 11.38 12.73 22.58
CA LYS A 213 10.70 13.92 22.05
C LYS A 213 9.79 13.52 20.90
N PRO A 214 8.47 13.73 21.02
CA PRO A 214 7.56 13.61 19.89
C PRO A 214 7.96 14.53 18.75
N MET A 215 7.70 14.09 17.52
CA MET A 215 7.85 14.90 16.32
C MET A 215 7.07 16.22 16.43
N THR A 216 7.58 17.29 15.84
CA THR A 216 6.80 18.50 15.59
C THR A 216 6.62 18.72 14.10
N VAL A 217 5.52 19.35 13.72
CA VAL A 217 5.13 19.51 12.32
C VAL A 217 4.87 20.99 12.03
N GLU A 218 5.51 21.50 10.97
CA GLU A 218 5.36 22.89 10.53
C GLU A 218 4.98 22.93 9.05
N ALA A 219 3.86 23.58 8.73
CA ALA A 219 3.46 23.84 7.35
C ALA A 219 3.94 25.24 6.93
N SER A 220 4.52 25.34 5.74
CA SER A 220 4.96 26.62 5.13
C SER A 220 4.10 27.03 3.93
N SER A 221 3.35 26.09 3.35
CA SER A 221 2.29 26.30 2.36
C SER A 221 1.29 25.14 2.44
N PRO A 222 0.15 25.18 1.71
CA PRO A 222 -0.78 24.06 1.60
C PRO A 222 -0.15 22.75 1.08
N GLU A 223 1.02 22.81 0.44
CA GLU A 223 1.74 21.67 -0.13
C GLU A 223 3.08 21.37 0.54
N VAL A 224 3.62 22.25 1.39
CA VAL A 224 4.97 22.09 1.95
C VAL A 224 4.93 21.97 3.46
N ILE A 225 5.34 20.79 3.95
CA ILE A 225 5.34 20.46 5.38
C ILE A 225 6.71 19.95 5.82
N THR A 226 7.16 20.38 6.99
CA THR A 226 8.43 19.96 7.60
C THR A 226 8.16 19.21 8.89
N LEU A 227 8.68 17.99 8.96
CA LEU A 227 8.69 17.12 10.13
C LEU A 227 10.01 17.34 10.87
N LYS A 228 9.98 17.68 12.16
CA LYS A 228 11.19 17.87 12.97
C LYS A 228 11.24 16.83 14.08
N PHE A 229 12.43 16.28 14.31
CA PHE A 229 12.68 15.16 15.22
C PHE A 229 13.69 15.56 16.31
N GLY A 230 13.66 14.85 17.44
CA GLY A 230 14.60 15.08 18.54
C GLY A 230 16.06 14.73 18.26
N ALA A 231 16.34 14.02 17.15
CA ALA A 231 17.65 13.62 16.64
C ALA A 231 17.52 13.20 15.16
N PRO A 232 18.61 12.87 14.46
CA PRO A 232 18.52 12.39 13.08
C PRO A 232 17.61 11.16 12.94
N ASN A 233 16.68 11.17 11.97
CA ASN A 233 15.68 10.11 11.80
C ASN A 233 15.53 9.64 10.35
N GLY A 234 16.49 8.86 9.86
CA GLY A 234 16.42 8.25 8.52
C GLY A 234 15.28 7.24 8.34
N MET A 235 14.74 6.67 9.42
CA MET A 235 13.61 5.72 9.34
C MET A 235 12.29 6.38 8.96
N ALA A 236 12.20 7.71 9.06
CA ALA A 236 11.02 8.47 8.68
C ALA A 236 10.53 8.14 7.26
N LEU A 237 11.43 7.96 6.28
CA LEU A 237 11.03 7.62 4.90
C LEU A 237 10.31 6.27 4.81
N ARG A 238 10.76 5.28 5.57
CA ARG A 238 10.12 3.95 5.62
C ARG A 238 8.80 4.01 6.35
N MET A 239 8.71 4.78 7.44
CA MET A 239 7.45 5.01 8.14
C MET A 239 6.45 5.72 7.23
N LEU A 240 6.86 6.75 6.48
CA LEU A 240 5.99 7.44 5.51
C LEU A 240 5.60 6.58 4.29
N ALA A 241 6.34 5.51 3.99
CA ALA A 241 5.96 4.52 2.98
C ALA A 241 4.98 3.47 3.53
N PHE A 242 4.95 3.29 4.85
CA PHE A 242 4.10 2.36 5.57
C PHE A 242 2.89 3.01 6.26
N HIS A 243 2.90 4.33 6.45
CA HIS A 243 1.81 5.09 7.05
C HIS A 243 1.08 5.91 5.98
N GLY A 244 -0.25 5.93 6.06
CA GLY A 244 -1.09 6.60 5.07
C GLY A 244 -2.50 6.88 5.60
N ASN A 245 -3.51 6.43 4.86
CA ASN A 245 -4.92 6.56 5.25
C ASN A 245 -5.37 5.61 6.37
N GLN A 246 -4.50 4.71 6.84
CA GLN A 246 -4.82 3.59 7.72
C GLN A 246 -5.04 4.03 9.17
N TRP A 247 -6.00 4.93 9.38
CA TRP A 247 -6.44 5.33 10.70
C TRP A 247 -7.92 5.77 10.71
N PRO A 248 -8.71 5.31 11.69
CA PRO A 248 -8.42 4.25 12.65
C PRO A 248 -8.66 2.89 12.00
N LEU A 249 -7.60 2.09 11.82
CA LEU A 249 -7.81 0.65 11.68
C LEU A 249 -7.72 0.08 13.09
N ASN A 250 -8.86 -0.34 13.64
CA ASN A 250 -9.11 -1.11 14.87
C ASN A 250 -7.92 -1.47 15.80
N PHE A 251 -6.83 -2.03 15.26
CA PHE A 251 -5.60 -2.39 15.98
C PHE A 251 -4.33 -1.62 15.53
N GLU A 252 -4.21 -1.29 14.24
CA GLU A 252 -3.03 -0.69 13.61
C GLU A 252 -3.29 0.79 13.33
N ARG A 253 -2.93 1.64 14.28
CA ARG A 253 -3.16 3.08 14.23
C ARG A 253 -2.11 3.83 13.35
N PHE A 254 -1.84 3.32 12.15
CA PHE A 254 -0.76 3.77 11.27
C PHE A 254 -1.18 4.88 10.28
N GLY A 255 -1.95 5.85 10.78
CA GLY A 255 -2.32 7.02 10.00
C GLY A 255 -1.14 7.98 9.80
N PHE A 256 -1.29 8.89 8.83
CA PHE A 256 -0.44 10.09 8.72
C PHE A 256 -1.21 11.35 8.31
N TYR A 257 -2.49 11.21 7.97
CA TYR A 257 -3.36 12.31 7.57
C TYR A 257 -4.82 11.89 7.78
N ALA A 258 -5.73 12.86 7.89
CA ALA A 258 -7.16 12.59 8.02
C ALA A 258 -7.99 13.75 7.44
N PRO A 259 -9.20 13.51 6.90
CA PRO A 259 -9.99 14.55 6.22
C PRO A 259 -10.53 15.56 7.23
N LYS A 260 -9.79 16.64 7.47
CA LYS A 260 -10.07 17.63 8.51
C LYS A 260 -11.46 18.25 8.33
N HIS A 261 -11.81 18.61 7.10
CA HIS A 261 -13.09 19.23 6.75
C HIS A 261 -14.30 18.33 7.08
N TYR A 262 -14.11 17.02 7.04
CA TYR A 262 -15.14 16.05 7.39
C TYR A 262 -15.18 15.78 8.89
N LEU A 263 -14.02 15.46 9.47
CA LEU A 263 -13.89 14.89 10.82
C LEU A 263 -14.04 15.91 11.95
N THR A 264 -13.70 17.18 11.72
CA THR A 264 -13.87 18.24 12.73
C THR A 264 -15.32 18.38 13.19
N ARG A 265 -16.30 18.07 12.36
CA ARG A 265 -17.73 18.07 12.73
C ARG A 265 -18.06 17.09 13.86
N PHE A 266 -17.32 15.98 13.93
CA PHE A 266 -17.53 14.91 14.93
C PHE A 266 -16.54 15.00 16.10
N HIS A 267 -15.45 15.73 15.95
CA HIS A 267 -14.40 15.81 16.97
C HIS A 267 -14.82 16.69 18.17
N PRO A 268 -14.75 16.19 19.42
CA PRO A 268 -15.21 16.91 20.63
C PRO A 268 -14.65 18.33 20.77
N LYS A 269 -13.35 18.51 20.51
CA LYS A 269 -12.66 19.82 20.51
C LYS A 269 -13.32 20.89 19.62
N TYR A 270 -13.91 20.49 18.50
CA TYR A 270 -14.39 21.40 17.44
C TYR A 270 -15.91 21.60 17.44
N ASN A 271 -16.63 20.81 18.22
CA ASN A 271 -18.10 20.88 18.34
C ASN A 271 -18.56 21.18 19.77
N ASN A 272 -17.71 21.79 20.59
CA ASN A 272 -17.98 22.10 22.00
C ASN A 272 -18.41 20.87 22.84
N GLY A 273 -17.85 19.69 22.52
CA GLY A 273 -18.17 18.44 23.22
C GLY A 273 -19.56 17.88 22.90
N ALA A 274 -20.23 18.36 21.85
CA ALA A 274 -21.53 17.85 21.44
C ALA A 274 -21.50 16.36 21.03
N ASN A 275 -20.34 15.88 20.59
CA ASN A 275 -20.09 14.46 20.34
C ASN A 275 -19.00 13.95 21.27
N ASP A 276 -19.02 12.64 21.55
CA ASP A 276 -17.94 11.97 22.25
C ASP A 276 -16.87 11.41 21.29
N TYR A 277 -15.76 10.91 21.84
CA TYR A 277 -14.70 10.28 21.04
C TYR A 277 -15.14 8.96 20.39
N LYS A 278 -16.22 8.34 20.85
CA LYS A 278 -16.77 7.14 20.23
C LYS A 278 -17.42 7.49 18.88
N VAL A 279 -18.27 8.51 18.84
CA VAL A 279 -18.89 9.00 17.60
C VAL A 279 -17.81 9.45 16.61
N PHE A 280 -16.79 10.17 17.09
CA PHE A 280 -15.67 10.55 16.26
C PHE A 280 -14.94 9.33 15.67
N THR A 281 -14.63 8.32 16.49
CA THR A 281 -13.96 7.09 16.03
C THR A 281 -14.82 6.32 15.03
N ASP A 282 -16.12 6.18 15.31
CA ASP A 282 -17.08 5.51 14.42
C ASP A 282 -17.14 6.22 13.05
N LYS A 283 -17.07 7.56 13.01
CA LYS A 283 -17.06 8.34 11.76
C LYS A 283 -15.69 8.40 11.08
N ALA A 284 -14.63 8.17 11.82
CA ALA A 284 -13.28 8.13 11.28
C ALA A 284 -12.94 6.78 10.64
N ASP A 285 -13.64 5.70 10.97
CA ASP A 285 -13.43 4.34 10.44
C ASP A 285 -13.41 4.32 8.90
N ASP A 286 -12.40 3.66 8.33
CA ASP A 286 -12.21 3.48 6.88
C ASP A 286 -13.39 2.79 6.19
N LEU A 287 -14.17 2.00 6.95
CA LEU A 287 -15.35 1.29 6.47
C LEU A 287 -16.62 2.15 6.51
N THR A 288 -16.55 3.39 7.00
CA THR A 288 -17.68 4.32 7.05
C THR A 288 -18.09 4.75 5.65
N PRO A 289 -19.32 4.45 5.20
CA PRO A 289 -19.79 4.90 3.89
C PRO A 289 -19.77 6.41 3.76
N GLY A 290 -19.25 6.91 2.63
CA GLY A 290 -19.18 8.33 2.31
C GLY A 290 -18.12 9.12 3.08
N ARG A 291 -17.25 8.47 3.86
CA ARG A 291 -16.04 9.11 4.40
C ARG A 291 -15.11 9.53 3.25
N PRO A 292 -14.63 10.78 3.19
CA PRO A 292 -13.69 11.19 2.16
C PRO A 292 -12.37 10.44 2.27
N VAL A 293 -11.82 10.00 1.12
CA VAL A 293 -10.56 9.25 1.06
C VAL A 293 -9.62 9.77 -0.04
N MET A 294 -8.33 9.51 0.13
CA MET A 294 -7.31 9.68 -0.92
C MET A 294 -7.07 8.42 -1.75
N THR A 295 -7.71 7.31 -1.35
CA THR A 295 -7.48 5.99 -1.92
C THR A 295 -8.26 5.75 -3.21
N ALA A 296 -7.91 4.67 -3.94
CA ALA A 296 -8.45 4.37 -5.26
C ALA A 296 -9.96 4.07 -5.27
N TRP A 297 -10.48 3.52 -4.17
CA TRP A 297 -11.91 3.29 -3.95
C TRP A 297 -12.37 3.90 -2.64
N HIS A 298 -13.63 4.28 -2.53
CA HIS A 298 -14.25 4.78 -1.31
C HIS A 298 -15.48 3.94 -0.96
N VAL A 299 -15.69 3.64 0.32
CA VAL A 299 -16.83 2.81 0.73
C VAL A 299 -18.13 3.58 0.48
N THR A 300 -19.07 2.92 -0.20
CA THR A 300 -20.39 3.45 -0.53
C THR A 300 -21.53 2.69 0.15
N SER A 301 -21.30 1.42 0.51
CA SER A 301 -22.28 0.62 1.27
C SER A 301 -21.58 -0.30 2.26
N TRP A 302 -21.88 -0.11 3.54
CA TRP A 302 -21.55 -1.00 4.64
C TRP A 302 -22.29 -0.59 5.93
N ALA A 303 -23.05 -1.50 6.51
CA ALA A 303 -23.77 -1.32 7.77
C ALA A 303 -23.92 -2.63 8.54
N ALA A 304 -24.34 -2.55 9.81
CA ALA A 304 -24.63 -3.73 10.61
C ALA A 304 -25.71 -4.60 9.93
N GLY A 305 -25.39 -5.89 9.74
CA GLY A 305 -26.27 -6.85 9.06
C GLY A 305 -25.99 -7.02 7.56
N ASP A 306 -25.16 -6.16 6.96
CA ASP A 306 -24.78 -6.30 5.56
C ASP A 306 -23.94 -7.57 5.34
N ARG A 307 -24.19 -8.23 4.20
CA ARG A 307 -23.42 -9.39 3.76
C ARG A 307 -22.27 -9.03 2.83
N GLN A 308 -22.18 -7.78 2.41
CA GLN A 308 -21.19 -7.30 1.45
C GLN A 308 -20.82 -5.86 1.77
N LEU A 309 -19.52 -5.56 1.72
CA LEU A 309 -19.04 -4.18 1.65
C LEU A 309 -18.82 -3.80 0.19
N ILE A 310 -19.34 -2.63 -0.21
CA ILE A 310 -19.17 -2.05 -1.54
C ILE A 310 -18.30 -0.81 -1.44
N ALA A 311 -17.26 -0.73 -2.28
CA ALA A 311 -16.47 0.47 -2.46
C ALA A 311 -16.36 0.80 -3.95
N ASP A 312 -16.81 2.00 -4.32
CA ASP A 312 -16.78 2.48 -5.71
C ASP A 312 -15.51 3.30 -5.95
N ARG A 313 -15.11 3.41 -7.21
CA ARG A 313 -13.91 4.16 -7.62
C ARG A 313 -13.96 5.61 -7.10
N ASN A 314 -12.82 6.11 -6.63
CA ASN A 314 -12.67 7.49 -6.25
C ASN A 314 -12.56 8.38 -7.51
N PRO A 315 -13.52 9.29 -7.78
CA PRO A 315 -13.46 10.15 -8.95
C PRO A 315 -12.32 11.19 -8.84
N TYR A 316 -11.77 11.48 -7.67
CA TYR A 316 -10.64 12.39 -7.52
C TYR A 316 -9.31 11.65 -7.35
N TYR A 317 -9.25 10.36 -7.70
CA TYR A 317 -8.01 9.60 -7.58
C TYR A 317 -6.88 10.22 -8.42
N TRP A 318 -5.72 10.34 -7.79
CA TRP A 318 -4.63 11.24 -8.21
C TRP A 318 -3.56 10.55 -9.07
N ARG A 319 -3.80 9.30 -9.46
CA ARG A 319 -2.87 8.48 -10.25
C ARG A 319 -3.40 8.22 -11.64
N VAL A 320 -2.46 8.10 -12.58
CA VAL A 320 -2.73 7.78 -13.99
C VAL A 320 -1.79 6.67 -14.45
N ASP A 321 -2.14 6.02 -15.56
CA ASP A 321 -1.19 5.19 -16.30
C ASP A 321 -0.35 6.05 -17.29
N PRO A 322 0.61 5.45 -18.03
CA PRO A 322 1.43 6.19 -19.01
C PRO A 322 0.66 6.78 -20.20
N GLN A 323 -0.58 6.34 -20.45
CA GLN A 323 -1.45 6.88 -21.49
C GLN A 323 -2.38 7.98 -20.97
N GLY A 324 -2.30 8.31 -19.68
CA GLY A 324 -3.16 9.32 -19.04
C GLY A 324 -4.53 8.81 -18.62
N ASN A 325 -4.75 7.49 -18.60
CA ASN A 325 -5.97 6.92 -18.04
C ASN A 325 -5.95 7.09 -16.51
N GLN A 326 -6.90 7.86 -15.98
CA GLN A 326 -7.09 8.02 -14.54
C GLN A 326 -7.48 6.68 -13.89
N LEU A 327 -6.64 6.23 -12.97
CA LEU A 327 -6.82 4.99 -12.24
C LEU A 327 -7.91 5.13 -11.16
N PRO A 328 -8.43 4.03 -10.58
CA PRO A 328 -8.18 2.62 -10.94
C PRO A 328 -8.80 2.20 -12.28
N TYR A 329 -8.39 1.06 -12.85
CA TYR A 329 -9.12 0.51 -14.00
C TYR A 329 -10.48 -0.07 -13.58
N ILE A 330 -10.52 -0.80 -12.46
CA ILE A 330 -11.71 -1.47 -11.93
C ILE A 330 -12.63 -0.44 -11.27
N ASP A 331 -13.93 -0.49 -11.57
CA ASP A 331 -14.90 0.48 -11.06
C ASP A 331 -15.24 0.25 -9.59
N GLN A 332 -15.29 -1.00 -9.13
CA GLN A 332 -15.83 -1.33 -7.82
C GLN A 332 -15.07 -2.49 -7.15
N LEU A 333 -14.89 -2.39 -5.83
CA LEU A 333 -14.56 -3.51 -4.95
C LEU A 333 -15.83 -4.03 -4.27
N ARG A 334 -15.95 -5.36 -4.19
CA ARG A 334 -16.99 -6.02 -3.41
C ARG A 334 -16.39 -7.07 -2.50
N LEU A 335 -16.53 -6.89 -1.19
CA LEU A 335 -16.04 -7.84 -0.20
C LEU A 335 -17.22 -8.64 0.36
N ASP A 336 -17.34 -9.90 -0.02
CA ASP A 336 -18.36 -10.82 0.49
C ASP A 336 -18.02 -11.26 1.93
N LEU A 337 -18.88 -10.97 2.90
CA LEU A 337 -18.72 -11.39 4.29
C LEU A 337 -18.91 -12.91 4.40
N VAL A 338 -17.90 -13.59 4.95
CA VAL A 338 -17.94 -15.04 5.22
C VAL A 338 -17.51 -15.35 6.66
N GLU A 339 -17.92 -16.51 7.16
CA GLU A 339 -17.77 -16.87 8.57
C GLU A 339 -16.32 -17.17 8.97
N ASN A 340 -15.49 -17.68 8.05
CA ASN A 340 -14.12 -18.10 8.35
C ASN A 340 -13.25 -18.28 7.08
N SER A 341 -11.97 -18.60 7.27
CA SER A 341 -11.00 -18.81 6.18
C SER A 341 -11.33 -20.00 5.28
N GLU A 342 -11.98 -21.06 5.79
CA GLU A 342 -12.38 -22.20 4.95
C GLU A 342 -13.43 -21.78 3.92
N ALA A 343 -14.41 -20.95 4.32
CA ALA A 343 -15.38 -20.36 3.40
C ALA A 343 -14.72 -19.47 2.33
N VAL A 344 -13.67 -18.71 2.67
CA VAL A 344 -12.87 -17.96 1.69
C VAL A 344 -12.22 -18.90 0.67
N ASN A 345 -11.61 -19.99 1.13
CA ASN A 345 -10.95 -20.95 0.24
C ASN A 345 -11.95 -21.71 -0.65
N LEU A 346 -13.14 -22.04 -0.15
CA LEU A 346 -14.20 -22.64 -0.98
C LEU A 346 -14.63 -21.71 -2.12
N LYS A 347 -14.84 -20.41 -1.84
CA LYS A 347 -15.11 -19.40 -2.86
C LYS A 347 -13.98 -19.33 -3.89
N ALA A 348 -12.73 -19.38 -3.44
CA ALA A 348 -11.57 -19.39 -4.32
C ALA A 348 -11.55 -20.63 -5.24
N VAL A 349 -11.77 -21.82 -4.69
CA VAL A 349 -11.84 -23.09 -5.45
C VAL A 349 -12.94 -23.05 -6.51
N ASN A 350 -14.10 -22.47 -6.18
CA ASN A 350 -15.23 -22.30 -7.09
C ASN A 350 -15.04 -21.20 -8.13
N GLY A 351 -13.94 -20.42 -8.05
CA GLY A 351 -13.69 -19.30 -8.96
C GLY A 351 -14.57 -18.07 -8.68
N GLU A 352 -15.12 -17.93 -7.48
CA GLU A 352 -16.00 -16.82 -7.11
C GLU A 352 -15.23 -15.52 -6.80
N LEU A 353 -13.92 -15.62 -6.58
CA LEU A 353 -13.02 -14.48 -6.31
C LEU A 353 -12.27 -14.07 -7.60
N ASP A 354 -12.12 -12.76 -7.83
CA ASP A 354 -11.42 -12.26 -9.02
C ASP A 354 -9.89 -12.17 -8.80
N MET A 355 -9.46 -11.72 -7.64
CA MET A 355 -8.05 -11.77 -7.21
C MET A 355 -8.01 -11.77 -5.68
N GLN A 356 -7.32 -12.73 -5.06
CA GLN A 356 -7.15 -12.69 -3.60
C GLN A 356 -5.91 -13.46 -3.15
N PHE A 357 -5.09 -12.81 -2.33
CA PHE A 357 -3.98 -13.45 -1.61
C PHE A 357 -4.35 -13.74 -0.15
N ARG A 358 -4.91 -12.74 0.54
CA ARG A 358 -5.26 -12.84 1.96
C ARG A 358 -6.22 -14.01 2.22
N ARG A 359 -5.89 -14.83 3.23
CA ARG A 359 -6.63 -16.05 3.64
C ARG A 359 -6.69 -17.18 2.61
N ILE A 360 -5.99 -17.08 1.47
CA ILE A 360 -5.79 -18.23 0.58
C ILE A 360 -4.69 -19.10 1.17
N ASP A 361 -5.07 -20.30 1.59
CA ASP A 361 -4.18 -21.19 2.32
C ASP A 361 -3.35 -22.04 1.34
N ILE A 362 -2.04 -22.08 1.59
CA ILE A 362 -1.09 -22.88 0.82
C ILE A 362 -1.38 -24.38 0.95
N ALA A 363 -1.97 -24.84 2.05
CA ALA A 363 -2.39 -26.23 2.21
C ALA A 363 -3.50 -26.63 1.20
N LYS A 364 -4.23 -25.67 0.65
CA LYS A 364 -5.24 -25.89 -0.40
C LYS A 364 -4.66 -25.84 -1.81
N TYR A 365 -3.33 -25.74 -1.97
CA TYR A 365 -2.69 -25.58 -3.28
C TYR A 365 -3.08 -26.67 -4.28
N SER A 366 -3.03 -27.95 -3.91
CA SER A 366 -3.41 -29.06 -4.81
C SER A 366 -4.86 -28.94 -5.26
N LEU A 367 -5.78 -28.66 -4.34
CA LEU A 367 -7.20 -28.48 -4.64
C LEU A 367 -7.44 -27.30 -5.59
N LEU A 368 -6.76 -26.18 -5.37
CA LEU A 368 -6.80 -25.02 -6.26
C LEU A 368 -6.25 -25.36 -7.65
N GLN A 369 -5.17 -26.14 -7.73
CA GLN A 369 -4.58 -26.55 -9.01
C GLN A 369 -5.50 -27.47 -9.81
N GLU A 370 -6.16 -28.42 -9.14
CA GLU A 370 -7.15 -29.32 -9.74
C GLU A 370 -8.38 -28.57 -10.27
N ASN A 371 -8.81 -27.50 -9.58
CA ASN A 371 -10.03 -26.76 -9.93
C ASN A 371 -9.79 -25.51 -10.79
N LYS A 372 -8.55 -25.07 -11.02
CA LYS A 372 -8.25 -23.80 -11.71
C LYS A 372 -8.88 -23.67 -13.11
N GLN A 373 -8.99 -24.77 -13.86
CA GLN A 373 -9.65 -24.77 -15.17
C GLN A 373 -11.17 -24.58 -15.02
N LYS A 374 -11.79 -25.34 -14.12
CA LYS A 374 -13.23 -25.27 -13.84
C LYS A 374 -13.64 -23.90 -13.27
N GLY A 375 -12.85 -23.36 -12.34
CA GLY A 375 -13.09 -22.05 -11.73
C GLY A 375 -12.58 -20.87 -12.57
N ASN A 376 -11.96 -21.11 -13.73
CA ASN A 376 -11.40 -20.08 -14.61
C ASN A 376 -10.46 -19.09 -13.88
N TYR A 377 -9.47 -19.63 -13.18
CA TYR A 377 -8.43 -18.84 -12.53
C TYR A 377 -7.04 -19.45 -12.75
N ARG A 378 -6.03 -18.70 -12.37
CA ARG A 378 -4.65 -19.13 -12.20
C ARG A 378 -4.24 -18.99 -10.75
N VAL A 379 -3.34 -19.87 -10.31
CA VAL A 379 -2.75 -19.80 -8.97
C VAL A 379 -1.36 -19.21 -9.10
N LEU A 380 -1.12 -18.11 -8.39
CA LEU A 380 0.19 -17.49 -8.27
C LEU A 380 0.82 -17.90 -6.94
N ARG A 381 2.02 -18.49 -7.04
CA ARG A 381 2.91 -18.76 -5.93
C ARG A 381 3.78 -17.54 -5.71
N TRP A 382 3.52 -16.82 -4.64
CA TRP A 382 4.37 -15.74 -4.17
C TRP A 382 5.18 -16.26 -2.99
N ASP A 383 6.44 -15.86 -2.94
CA ASP A 383 7.28 -16.16 -1.79
C ASP A 383 6.77 -15.40 -0.57
N ASP A 384 6.92 -16.03 0.59
CA ASP A 384 6.64 -15.39 1.86
C ASP A 384 7.87 -14.56 2.29
N ALA A 385 7.64 -13.44 2.98
CA ALA A 385 8.69 -12.58 3.51
C ALA A 385 9.19 -13.06 4.89
N ASN A 386 8.83 -14.27 5.29
CA ASN A 386 9.27 -14.90 6.54
C ASN A 386 10.67 -15.52 6.38
N GLY A 387 11.60 -15.13 7.26
CA GLY A 387 12.96 -15.69 7.27
C GLY A 387 13.02 -17.16 7.69
N SER A 388 12.04 -17.62 8.48
CA SER A 388 11.82 -19.04 8.81
C SER A 388 10.34 -19.26 9.18
N PRO A 389 9.70 -20.36 8.74
CA PRO A 389 8.32 -20.68 9.14
C PRO A 389 8.19 -21.03 10.63
N VAL A 390 9.29 -21.47 11.26
CA VAL A 390 9.35 -21.79 12.69
C VAL A 390 10.61 -21.17 13.27
N SER A 391 10.46 -20.42 14.35
CA SER A 391 11.59 -19.84 15.09
C SER A 391 11.46 -20.21 16.56
N PHE A 392 12.58 -20.63 17.17
CA PHE A 392 12.65 -20.88 18.61
C PHE A 392 13.39 -19.74 19.28
N PHE A 393 12.74 -19.08 20.23
CA PHE A 393 13.35 -18.06 21.07
C PHE A 393 13.37 -18.58 22.50
N VAL A 394 14.56 -18.87 23.02
CA VAL A 394 14.72 -19.28 24.41
C VAL A 394 14.65 -18.04 25.31
N ASN A 395 13.91 -18.13 26.42
CA ASN A 395 13.72 -16.99 27.34
C ASN A 395 15.05 -16.58 27.99
N GLN A 396 15.66 -15.54 27.44
CA GLN A 396 16.95 -15.00 27.88
C GLN A 396 16.91 -14.39 29.29
N THR A 397 15.72 -14.16 29.85
CA THR A 397 15.51 -13.58 31.18
C THR A 397 14.76 -14.55 32.09
N PHE A 398 14.96 -15.87 31.91
CA PHE A 398 14.28 -16.88 32.72
C PHE A 398 14.58 -16.67 34.23
N PRO A 399 13.59 -16.78 35.13
CA PRO A 399 13.80 -16.48 36.54
C PRO A 399 14.82 -17.38 37.24
N ALA A 400 14.82 -18.68 36.90
CA ALA A 400 15.75 -19.67 37.47
C ALA A 400 17.19 -19.44 36.94
N PRO A 401 18.16 -19.07 37.80
CA PRO A 401 19.50 -18.66 37.35
C PRO A 401 20.31 -19.75 36.65
N ASP A 402 20.11 -21.01 37.04
CA ASP A 402 20.72 -22.19 36.44
C ASP A 402 20.25 -22.38 34.98
N LEU A 403 18.93 -22.35 34.76
CA LEU A 403 18.35 -22.44 33.42
C LEU A 403 18.65 -21.20 32.58
N ARG A 404 18.59 -20.00 33.17
CA ARG A 404 18.97 -18.76 32.47
C ARG A 404 20.41 -18.82 31.97
N ARG A 405 21.34 -19.36 32.77
CA ARG A 405 22.73 -19.52 32.37
C ARG A 405 22.88 -20.45 31.17
N VAL A 406 22.12 -21.55 31.14
CA VAL A 406 22.09 -22.47 29.99
C VAL A 406 21.49 -21.78 28.76
N PHE A 407 20.39 -21.03 28.93
CA PHE A 407 19.68 -20.37 27.83
C PHE A 407 20.45 -19.19 27.21
N GLN A 408 21.36 -18.58 27.97
CA GLN A 408 22.25 -17.51 27.51
C GLN A 408 23.60 -18.05 26.96
N ASP A 409 23.88 -19.34 27.13
CA ASP A 409 25.08 -19.95 26.55
C ASP A 409 24.88 -20.16 25.05
N LEU A 410 25.78 -19.60 24.24
CA LEU A 410 25.72 -19.71 22.78
C LEU A 410 26.22 -21.05 22.24
N ARG A 411 26.86 -21.88 23.07
CA ARG A 411 27.57 -23.10 22.67
C ARG A 411 26.67 -24.32 22.51
#